data_AF-A0A6N7TUW2-F1
#
_entry.id   AF-A0A6N7TUW2-F1
#
_cell.length_a   1.000
_cell.length_b   1.000
_cell.length_c   1.000
_cell.angle_alpha   90.00
_cell.angle_beta   90.00
_cell.angle_gamma   90.00
#
_symmetry.space_group_name_H-M   'P 1'
#
loop_
_entity.id
_entity.type
_entity.pdbx_description
1 polymer ?
#
loop_
_entity_poly.entity_id
_entity_poly.type
_entity_poly.pdbx_seq_one_letter_code
_entity_poly.pdbx_strand_id
1 'polypeptide(L)'
;MTTKEKQGFGLYFLLAFGLAWLCQVGGCMALLQKQNAVLYQLALVATMLCPLLAVLLVQKVFLRQPTGIGWKVQGKRRYWLAAWFGPALFTVLAAVLYFAVFPHRLDLSGSWLAAAYGGEMDAQTLRRELGVSNLSYMLETGLFAVTLAPVINMFAALGEEAGWRGYMMPHLKKQLGLLNGRLLGGVIWGVWHWPLMLLVGYEYGTNYLGAPVLGLFVWCIVCFALNTLLDWLYEKTGCIWVPSIAHGAFNAVAALFVVLTNPADSYYNVLGPAPIGLIGMLPMLAAAVWLTLRRS
;
A
#
# COMPACT_ATOMS: atom_id res chain seq x y z
N MET A 1 0.19 -14.93 -27.17
CA MET A 1 0.88 -13.64 -27.35
C MET A 1 1.88 -13.79 -28.47
N THR A 2 1.92 -12.82 -29.37
CA THR A 2 2.95 -12.73 -30.40
C THR A 2 4.33 -12.51 -29.77
N THR A 3 5.41 -12.74 -30.51
CA THR A 3 6.78 -12.46 -30.03
C THR A 3 6.95 -11.00 -29.62
N LYS A 4 6.37 -10.08 -30.40
CA LYS A 4 6.41 -8.64 -30.12
C LYS A 4 5.67 -8.28 -28.83
N GLU A 5 4.53 -8.90 -28.55
CA GLU A 5 3.80 -8.71 -27.29
C GLU A 5 4.59 -9.22 -26.08
N LYS A 6 5.29 -10.36 -26.22
CA LYS A 6 6.17 -10.86 -25.14
C LYS A 6 7.31 -9.89 -24.84
N GLN A 7 7.94 -9.34 -25.89
CA GLN A 7 8.97 -8.31 -25.75
C GLN A 7 8.41 -7.04 -25.11
N GLY A 8 7.21 -6.61 -25.52
CA GLY A 8 6.52 -5.46 -24.91
C GLY A 8 6.25 -5.67 -23.41
N PHE A 9 5.85 -6.88 -23.01
CA PHE A 9 5.63 -7.21 -21.61
C PHE A 9 6.92 -7.20 -20.78
N GLY A 10 8.03 -7.67 -21.34
CA GLY A 10 9.36 -7.53 -20.70
C GLY A 10 9.79 -6.06 -20.58
N LEU A 11 9.61 -5.27 -21.64
CA LEU A 11 9.90 -3.83 -21.66
C LEU A 11 9.06 -3.07 -20.62
N TYR A 12 7.81 -3.47 -20.41
CA TYR A 12 6.95 -2.89 -19.37
C TYR A 12 7.59 -3.00 -18.00
N PHE A 13 8.10 -4.18 -17.61
CA PHE A 13 8.77 -4.33 -16.31
C PHE A 13 10.04 -3.51 -16.22
N LEU A 14 10.86 -3.50 -17.28
CA LEU A 14 12.08 -2.70 -17.32
C LEU A 14 11.79 -1.21 -17.10
N LEU A 15 10.73 -0.67 -17.72
CA LEU A 15 10.33 0.73 -17.55
C LEU A 15 9.67 0.97 -16.19
N ALA A 16 8.74 0.11 -15.78
CA ALA A 16 8.00 0.28 -14.53
C ALA A 16 8.93 0.20 -13.31
N PHE A 17 9.89 -0.71 -13.30
CA PHE A 17 10.89 -0.85 -12.24
C PHE A 17 12.01 0.18 -12.39
N GLY A 18 12.56 0.35 -13.60
CA GLY A 18 13.68 1.27 -13.82
C GLY A 18 13.33 2.71 -13.45
N LEU A 19 12.18 3.21 -13.91
CA LEU A 19 11.73 4.57 -13.56
C LEU A 19 11.41 4.69 -12.07
N ALA A 20 10.69 3.72 -11.51
CA ALA A 20 10.31 3.74 -10.11
C ALA A 20 11.53 3.70 -9.19
N TRP A 21 12.47 2.78 -9.41
CA TRP A 21 13.66 2.65 -8.58
C TRP A 21 14.59 3.85 -8.68
N LEU A 22 14.68 4.51 -9.84
CA LEU A 22 15.38 5.79 -9.94
C LEU A 22 14.74 6.86 -9.05
N CYS A 23 13.41 6.98 -9.07
CA CYS A 23 12.69 7.90 -8.18
C CYS A 23 12.86 7.52 -6.71
N GLN A 24 12.70 6.25 -6.35
CA GLN A 24 12.84 5.75 -4.98
C GLN A 24 14.23 6.00 -4.43
N VAL A 25 15.28 5.56 -5.14
CA VAL A 25 16.67 5.74 -4.72
C VAL A 25 17.01 7.23 -4.65
N GLY A 26 16.64 8.03 -5.66
CA GLY A 26 16.86 9.47 -5.66
C GLY A 26 16.17 10.18 -4.49
N GLY A 27 14.92 9.81 -4.19
CA GLY A 27 14.17 10.30 -3.03
C GLY A 27 14.83 9.91 -1.71
N CYS A 28 15.25 8.65 -1.57
CA CYS A 28 15.96 8.16 -0.39
C CYS A 28 17.28 8.91 -0.19
N MET A 29 18.06 9.14 -1.25
CA MET A 29 19.30 9.91 -1.14
C MET A 29 19.04 11.36 -0.74
N ALA A 30 17.97 11.99 -1.26
CA ALA A 30 17.56 13.32 -0.84
C ALA A 30 17.19 13.38 0.64
N LEU A 31 16.50 12.36 1.16
CA LEU A 31 16.18 12.27 2.58
C LEU A 31 17.44 12.05 3.44
N LEU A 32 18.24 11.04 3.10
CA LEU A 32 19.38 10.62 3.93
C LEU A 32 20.54 11.62 3.91
N GLN A 33 20.85 12.21 2.75
CA GLN A 33 22.02 13.07 2.59
C GLN A 33 21.69 14.56 2.76
N LYS A 34 20.47 14.97 2.41
CA LYS A 34 20.06 16.39 2.39
C LYS A 34 18.94 16.70 3.39
N GLN A 35 18.45 15.72 4.14
CA GLN A 35 17.31 15.85 5.05
C GLN A 35 16.05 16.43 4.38
N ASN A 36 15.92 16.24 3.06
CA ASN A 36 14.84 16.84 2.28
C ASN A 36 13.63 15.90 2.19
N ALA A 37 12.78 15.94 3.21
CA ALA A 37 11.57 15.13 3.31
C ALA A 37 10.54 15.46 2.20
N VAL A 38 10.47 16.72 1.75
CA VAL A 38 9.53 17.12 0.69
C VAL A 38 9.90 16.47 -0.64
N LEU A 39 11.17 16.49 -1.02
CA LEU A 39 11.63 15.86 -2.25
C LEU A 39 11.45 14.33 -2.20
N TYR A 40 11.67 13.73 -1.03
CA TYR A 40 11.37 12.31 -0.81
C TYR A 40 9.89 12.00 -1.05
N GLN A 41 8.97 12.75 -0.45
CA GLN A 41 7.52 12.56 -0.64
C GLN A 41 7.08 12.75 -2.10
N LEU A 42 7.59 13.79 -2.77
CA LEU A 42 7.32 14.03 -4.20
C LEU A 42 7.85 12.88 -5.07
N ALA A 43 9.03 12.34 -4.74
CA ALA A 43 9.59 11.19 -5.44
C ALA A 43 8.74 9.92 -5.25
N LEU A 44 8.19 9.69 -4.05
CA LEU A 44 7.25 8.59 -3.81
C LEU A 44 5.98 8.72 -4.66
N VAL A 45 5.37 9.91 -4.71
CA VAL A 45 4.19 10.15 -5.56
C VAL A 45 4.53 9.93 -7.04
N ALA A 46 5.67 10.41 -7.51
CA ALA A 46 6.14 10.19 -8.88
C ALA A 46 6.35 8.71 -9.18
N THR A 47 6.89 7.96 -8.22
CA THR A 47 7.10 6.51 -8.31
C THR A 47 5.79 5.77 -8.57
N MET A 48 4.70 6.16 -7.90
CA MET A 48 3.37 5.54 -8.10
C MET A 48 2.83 5.73 -9.53
N LEU A 49 3.29 6.74 -10.28
CA LEU A 49 2.89 6.98 -11.68
C LEU A 49 3.70 6.16 -12.69
N CYS A 50 4.86 5.61 -12.30
CA CYS A 50 5.75 4.89 -13.19
C CYS A 50 5.10 3.67 -13.88
N PRO A 51 4.27 2.83 -13.22
CA PRO A 51 3.62 1.71 -13.89
C PRO A 51 2.69 2.15 -15.02
N LEU A 52 1.88 3.21 -14.83
CA LEU A 52 1.03 3.76 -15.89
C LEU A 52 1.88 4.31 -17.04
N LEU A 53 2.94 5.07 -16.76
CA LEU A 53 3.86 5.58 -17.78
C LEU A 53 4.46 4.42 -18.60
N ALA A 54 4.88 3.34 -17.94
CA ALA A 54 5.38 2.15 -18.61
C ALA A 54 4.33 1.51 -19.53
N VAL A 55 3.07 1.41 -19.09
CA VAL A 55 1.98 0.93 -19.97
C VAL A 55 1.80 1.83 -21.18
N LEU A 56 1.79 3.16 -21.00
CA LEU A 56 1.60 4.10 -22.09
C LEU A 56 2.74 4.00 -23.11
N LEU A 57 3.99 3.96 -22.66
CA LEU A 57 5.15 3.81 -23.54
C LEU A 57 5.11 2.49 -24.30
N VAL A 58 4.85 1.37 -23.62
CA VAL A 58 4.79 0.06 -24.28
C VAL A 58 3.61 -0.03 -25.24
N GLN A 59 2.40 0.32 -24.80
CA GLN A 59 1.21 0.13 -25.61
C GLN A 59 1.11 1.16 -26.74
N LYS A 60 1.31 2.45 -26.46
CA LYS A 60 1.12 3.50 -27.47
C LYS A 60 2.32 3.66 -28.40
N VAL A 61 3.55 3.50 -27.89
CA VAL A 61 4.75 3.77 -28.67
C VAL A 61 5.31 2.48 -29.29
N PHE A 62 5.56 1.44 -28.49
CA PHE A 62 6.22 0.22 -28.97
C PHE A 62 5.25 -0.72 -29.73
N LEU A 63 4.09 -1.02 -29.14
CA LEU A 63 3.10 -1.93 -29.71
C LEU A 63 2.13 -1.21 -30.67
N ARG A 64 1.91 0.10 -30.49
CA ARG A 64 0.93 0.93 -31.21
C ARG A 64 -0.50 0.39 -31.11
N GLN A 65 -0.89 0.02 -29.89
CA GLN A 65 -2.17 -0.60 -29.56
C GLN A 65 -2.90 0.20 -28.46
N PRO A 66 -4.23 0.03 -28.32
CA PRO A 66 -4.95 0.54 -27.15
C PRO A 66 -4.47 -0.15 -25.86
N THR A 67 -4.54 0.55 -24.73
CA THR A 67 -4.07 0.00 -23.43
C THR A 67 -4.98 -1.09 -22.88
N GLY A 68 -6.28 -1.05 -23.22
CA GLY A 68 -7.29 -1.97 -22.67
C GLY A 68 -7.71 -1.66 -21.23
N ILE A 69 -7.26 -0.54 -20.65
CA ILE A 69 -7.60 -0.15 -19.28
C ILE A 69 -9.06 0.35 -19.22
N GLY A 70 -9.82 -0.15 -18.24
CA GLY A 70 -11.21 0.20 -18.01
C GLY A 70 -11.41 1.57 -17.33
N TRP A 71 -11.34 2.66 -18.10
CA TRP A 71 -11.50 4.03 -17.57
C TRP A 71 -12.93 4.47 -17.29
N LYS A 72 -13.93 3.76 -17.82
CA LYS A 72 -15.34 4.10 -17.66
C LYS A 72 -15.76 3.86 -16.21
N VAL A 73 -16.34 4.88 -15.56
CA VAL A 73 -16.93 4.76 -14.22
C VAL A 73 -18.14 3.83 -14.31
N GLN A 74 -18.00 2.62 -13.76
CA GLN A 74 -19.04 1.59 -13.79
C GLN A 74 -18.89 0.60 -12.62
N GLY A 75 -19.80 -0.37 -12.54
CA GLY A 75 -19.82 -1.40 -11.50
C GLY A 75 -20.91 -1.18 -10.46
N LYS A 76 -21.32 -2.26 -9.79
CA LYS A 76 -22.38 -2.23 -8.78
C LYS A 76 -21.93 -1.44 -7.54
N ARG A 77 -22.83 -0.66 -6.93
CA ARG A 77 -22.57 0.16 -5.72
C ARG A 77 -21.86 -0.60 -4.60
N ARG A 78 -22.19 -1.88 -4.40
CA ARG A 78 -21.56 -2.73 -3.38
C ARG A 78 -20.03 -2.85 -3.51
N TYR A 79 -19.49 -2.83 -4.73
CA TYR A 79 -18.04 -2.92 -4.95
C TYR A 79 -17.35 -1.59 -4.66
N TRP A 80 -18.00 -0.46 -4.94
CA TRP A 80 -17.52 0.86 -4.53
C TRP A 80 -17.50 1.01 -3.01
N LEU A 81 -18.56 0.56 -2.33
CA LEU A 81 -18.61 0.55 -0.87
C LEU A 81 -17.55 -0.37 -0.27
N ALA A 82 -17.37 -1.57 -0.84
CA ALA A 82 -16.32 -2.49 -0.41
C ALA A 82 -14.92 -1.92 -0.65
N ALA A 83 -14.70 -1.25 -1.79
CA ALA A 83 -13.45 -0.58 -2.09
C ALA A 83 -13.14 0.53 -1.08
N TRP A 84 -14.15 1.34 -0.75
CA TRP A 84 -13.99 2.47 0.17
C TRP A 84 -13.77 2.05 1.63
N PHE A 85 -14.65 1.19 2.16
CA PHE A 85 -14.69 0.87 3.60
C PHE A 85 -14.00 -0.45 3.96
N GLY A 86 -13.76 -1.33 2.98
CA GLY A 86 -13.09 -2.61 3.19
C GLY A 86 -11.70 -2.47 3.82
N PRO A 87 -10.83 -1.55 3.36
CA PRO A 87 -9.53 -1.33 3.97
C PRO A 87 -9.63 -0.92 5.45
N ALA A 88 -10.53 0.01 5.79
CA ALA A 88 -10.76 0.42 7.17
C ALA A 88 -11.20 -0.75 8.06
N LEU A 89 -12.10 -1.61 7.55
CA LEU A 89 -12.50 -2.83 8.25
C LEU A 89 -11.31 -3.76 8.51
N PHE A 90 -10.44 -3.98 7.51
CA PHE A 90 -9.25 -4.81 7.70
C PHE A 90 -8.26 -4.20 8.70
N THR A 91 -8.07 -2.87 8.69
CA THR A 91 -7.20 -2.20 9.67
C THR A 91 -7.75 -2.31 11.10
N VAL A 92 -9.08 -2.20 11.29
CA VAL A 92 -9.71 -2.42 12.61
C VAL A 92 -9.50 -3.87 13.06
N LEU A 93 -9.75 -4.85 12.20
CA LEU A 93 -9.55 -6.26 12.53
C LEU A 93 -8.07 -6.58 12.82
N ALA A 94 -7.14 -5.96 12.11
CA ALA A 94 -5.70 -6.07 12.34
C ALA A 94 -5.32 -5.59 13.74
N ALA A 95 -5.79 -4.40 14.12
CA ALA A 95 -5.53 -3.83 15.44
C ALA A 95 -6.14 -4.68 16.56
N VAL A 96 -7.41 -5.10 16.41
CA VAL A 96 -8.09 -5.96 17.39
C VAL A 96 -7.32 -7.26 17.59
N LEU A 97 -6.91 -7.92 16.50
CA LEU A 97 -6.17 -9.17 16.57
C LEU A 97 -4.79 -8.99 17.22
N TYR A 98 -4.06 -7.94 16.85
CA TYR A 98 -2.75 -7.64 17.42
C TYR A 98 -2.82 -7.37 18.92
N PHE A 99 -3.73 -6.50 19.37
CA PHE A 99 -3.86 -6.17 20.80
C PHE A 99 -4.51 -7.29 21.61
N ALA A 100 -5.26 -8.20 21.00
CA ALA A 100 -5.69 -9.43 21.66
C ALA A 100 -4.50 -10.36 21.99
N VAL A 101 -3.49 -10.41 21.11
CA VAL A 101 -2.27 -11.20 21.32
C VAL A 101 -1.28 -10.46 22.24
N PHE A 102 -1.16 -9.14 22.10
CA PHE A 102 -0.23 -8.30 22.84
C PHE A 102 -0.94 -7.14 23.58
N PRO A 103 -1.77 -7.43 24.59
CA PRO A 103 -2.54 -6.40 25.29
C PRO A 103 -1.66 -5.38 26.01
N HIS A 104 -0.48 -5.78 26.49
CA HIS A 104 0.48 -4.91 27.16
C HIS A 104 1.11 -3.83 26.26
N ARG A 105 0.97 -3.96 24.93
CA ARG A 105 1.50 -2.98 23.95
C ARG A 105 0.49 -1.91 23.57
N LEU A 106 -0.75 -2.02 24.05
CA LEU A 106 -1.77 -1.01 23.84
C LEU A 106 -1.42 0.23 24.66
N ASP A 107 -1.09 1.32 23.98
CA ASP A 107 -0.79 2.60 24.59
C ASP A 107 -1.89 3.62 24.29
N LEU A 108 -2.63 4.00 25.34
CA LEU A 108 -3.64 5.06 25.29
C LEU A 108 -3.10 6.40 25.83
N SER A 109 -1.84 6.43 26.28
CA SER A 109 -1.20 7.64 26.80
C SER A 109 -0.88 8.64 25.68
N GLY A 110 -0.91 8.24 24.40
CA GLY A 110 -0.54 9.12 23.30
C GLY A 110 0.95 9.44 23.27
N SER A 111 1.79 8.55 23.81
CA SER A 111 3.25 8.69 23.74
C SER A 111 3.73 8.79 22.29
N TRP A 112 3.03 8.13 21.37
CA TRP A 112 3.26 8.23 19.94
C TRP A 112 3.12 9.66 19.42
N LEU A 113 2.09 10.39 19.84
CA LEU A 113 1.87 11.77 19.42
C LEU A 113 2.99 12.67 19.94
N ALA A 114 3.40 12.52 21.20
CA ALA A 114 4.53 13.29 21.73
C ALA A 114 5.82 13.05 20.93
N ALA A 115 6.11 11.79 20.59
CA ALA A 115 7.27 11.45 19.77
C ALA A 115 7.17 12.00 18.33
N ALA A 116 5.98 11.96 17.72
CA ALA A 116 5.75 12.48 16.37
C ALA A 116 5.97 14.00 16.27
N TYR A 117 5.78 14.75 17.36
CA TYR A 117 6.06 16.18 17.47
C TYR A 117 7.46 16.50 18.00
N GLY A 118 8.41 15.55 17.89
CA GLY A 118 9.82 15.77 18.19
C GLY A 118 10.23 15.47 19.63
N GLY A 119 9.31 15.04 20.49
CA GLY A 119 9.60 14.65 21.88
C GLY A 119 10.12 15.79 22.77
N GLU A 120 10.21 17.02 22.26
CA GLU A 120 10.61 18.22 23.01
C GLU A 120 9.54 18.62 24.05
N MET A 121 8.29 18.23 23.80
CA MET A 121 7.16 18.45 24.70
C MET A 121 6.59 17.10 25.13
N ASP A 122 6.31 16.95 26.43
CA ASP A 122 5.57 15.79 26.91
C ASP A 122 4.14 15.79 26.33
N ALA A 123 3.53 14.59 26.26
CA ALA A 123 2.20 14.41 25.69
C ALA A 123 1.13 15.30 26.36
N GLN A 124 1.31 15.66 27.62
CA GLN A 124 0.36 16.45 28.41
C GLN A 124 0.46 17.94 28.06
N THR A 125 1.66 18.45 27.82
CA THR A 125 1.93 19.82 27.36
C THR A 125 1.48 20.01 25.91
N LEU A 126 1.73 19.03 25.03
CA LEU A 126 1.26 19.07 23.63
C LEU A 126 -0.28 19.13 23.54
N ARG A 127 -0.99 18.37 24.40
CA ARG A 127 -2.47 18.44 24.51
C ARG A 127 -2.99 19.81 24.92
N ARG A 128 -2.25 20.50 25.80
CA ARG A 128 -2.63 21.82 26.31
C ARG A 128 -2.45 22.91 25.26
N GLU A 129 -1.37 22.84 24.47
CA GLU A 129 -1.09 23.83 23.43
C GLU A 129 -1.92 23.64 22.16
N LEU A 130 -2.14 22.39 21.73
CA LEU A 130 -2.98 22.11 20.56
C LEU A 130 -4.47 22.20 20.88
N GLY A 131 -4.86 22.10 22.15
CA GLY A 131 -6.27 22.05 22.57
C GLY A 131 -6.98 20.76 22.13
N VAL A 132 -6.24 19.75 21.69
CA VAL A 132 -6.75 18.49 21.15
C VAL A 132 -6.48 17.36 22.16
N SER A 133 -7.53 16.66 22.58
CA SER A 133 -7.40 15.41 23.35
C SER A 133 -6.94 14.25 22.44
N ASN A 134 -6.36 13.18 23.01
CA ASN A 134 -6.03 11.97 22.24
C ASN A 134 -7.25 11.43 21.47
N LEU A 135 -8.43 11.48 22.09
CA LEU A 135 -9.68 11.03 21.49
C LEU A 135 -10.09 11.92 20.31
N SER A 136 -10.06 13.24 20.45
CA SER A 136 -10.42 14.15 19.36
C SER A 136 -9.43 14.05 18.19
N TYR A 137 -8.13 13.92 18.46
CA TYR A 137 -7.13 13.70 17.41
C TYR A 137 -7.38 12.41 16.63
N MET A 138 -7.64 11.31 17.35
CA MET A 138 -7.96 10.02 16.74
C MET A 138 -9.26 10.07 15.94
N LEU A 139 -10.29 10.78 16.43
CA LEU A 139 -11.55 10.94 15.73
C LEU A 139 -11.39 11.78 14.47
N GLU A 140 -10.66 12.90 14.54
CA GLU A 140 -10.41 13.77 13.39
C GLU A 140 -9.56 13.08 12.33
N THR A 141 -8.45 12.46 12.74
CA THR A 141 -7.55 11.73 11.85
C THR A 141 -8.24 10.49 11.28
N GLY A 142 -9.00 9.75 12.10
CA GLY A 142 -9.80 8.62 11.66
C GLY A 142 -10.91 9.02 10.67
N LEU A 143 -11.62 10.11 10.95
CA LEU A 143 -12.65 10.64 10.05
C LEU A 143 -12.04 11.08 8.73
N PHE A 144 -10.93 11.82 8.75
CA PHE A 144 -10.20 12.22 7.55
C PHE A 144 -9.71 11.00 6.76
N ALA A 145 -9.10 10.02 7.43
CA ALA A 145 -8.57 8.80 6.83
C ALA A 145 -9.65 7.94 6.15
N VAL A 146 -10.88 7.93 6.67
CA VAL A 146 -12.00 7.14 6.12
C VAL A 146 -12.84 7.93 5.11
N THR A 147 -12.75 9.26 5.08
CA THR A 147 -13.60 10.10 4.20
C THR A 147 -12.81 10.77 3.07
N LEU A 148 -11.94 11.74 3.37
CA LEU A 148 -11.32 12.57 2.34
C LEU A 148 -10.00 11.97 1.81
N ALA A 149 -9.19 11.39 2.69
CA ALA A 149 -7.90 10.81 2.33
C ALA A 149 -7.98 9.72 1.23
N PRO A 150 -8.98 8.82 1.20
CA PRO A 150 -9.11 7.84 0.12
C PRO A 150 -9.19 8.48 -1.27
N VAL A 151 -9.91 9.60 -1.40
CA VAL A 151 -10.08 10.31 -2.68
C VAL A 151 -8.77 10.96 -3.11
N ILE A 152 -8.04 11.58 -2.18
CA ILE A 152 -6.74 12.21 -2.45
C ILE A 152 -5.74 11.14 -2.90
N ASN A 153 -5.62 10.07 -2.11
CA ASN A 153 -4.66 8.98 -2.37
C ASN A 153 -5.00 8.17 -3.63
N MET A 154 -6.29 8.09 -4.01
CA MET A 154 -6.74 7.39 -5.21
C MET A 154 -6.01 7.89 -6.46
N PHE A 155 -5.74 9.19 -6.59
CA PHE A 155 -5.10 9.73 -7.79
C PHE A 155 -3.64 9.31 -7.91
N ALA A 156 -2.92 9.22 -6.80
CA ALA A 156 -1.56 8.67 -6.79
C ALA A 156 -1.60 7.15 -7.07
N ALA A 157 -2.48 6.43 -6.38
CA ALA A 157 -2.68 4.98 -6.56
C ALA A 157 -3.13 4.59 -7.97
N LEU A 158 -3.82 5.47 -8.70
CA LEU A 158 -4.29 5.23 -10.06
C LEU A 158 -3.16 4.85 -11.03
N GLY A 159 -1.97 5.45 -10.86
CA GLY A 159 -0.81 5.12 -11.68
C GLY A 159 -0.38 3.67 -11.54
N GLU A 160 -0.33 3.20 -10.28
CA GLU A 160 -0.02 1.83 -9.94
C GLU A 160 -1.11 0.88 -10.42
N GLU A 161 -2.37 1.16 -10.08
CA GLU A 161 -3.49 0.29 -10.44
C GLU A 161 -3.62 0.14 -11.96
N ALA A 162 -3.47 1.21 -12.71
CA ALA A 162 -3.52 1.16 -14.17
C ALA A 162 -2.40 0.27 -14.76
N GLY A 163 -1.20 0.31 -14.18
CA GLY A 163 -0.11 -0.60 -14.53
C GLY A 163 -0.38 -2.04 -14.11
N TRP A 164 -0.66 -2.24 -12.82
CA TRP A 164 -0.77 -3.57 -12.21
C TRP A 164 -2.07 -4.29 -12.62
N ARG A 165 -3.24 -3.68 -12.42
CA ARG A 165 -4.55 -4.31 -12.68
C ARG A 165 -4.97 -4.12 -14.13
N GLY A 166 -4.68 -2.94 -14.69
CA GLY A 166 -5.04 -2.62 -16.06
C GLY A 166 -4.19 -3.32 -17.12
N TYR A 167 -2.93 -3.64 -16.82
CA TYR A 167 -2.00 -4.25 -17.78
C TYR A 167 -1.34 -5.54 -17.27
N MET A 168 -0.62 -5.53 -16.15
CA MET A 168 0.16 -6.68 -15.69
C MET A 168 -0.68 -7.92 -15.39
N MET A 169 -1.69 -7.79 -14.53
CA MET A 169 -2.50 -8.89 -14.01
C MET A 169 -3.23 -9.69 -15.10
N PRO A 170 -3.88 -9.05 -16.12
CA PRO A 170 -4.44 -9.77 -17.26
C PRO A 170 -3.43 -10.67 -17.98
N HIS A 171 -2.19 -10.19 -18.16
CA HIS A 171 -1.14 -10.96 -18.83
C HIS A 171 -0.65 -12.12 -17.97
N LEU A 172 -0.40 -11.89 -16.68
CA LEU A 172 0.04 -12.94 -15.74
C LEU A 172 -1.01 -14.04 -15.62
N LYS A 173 -2.28 -13.69 -15.43
CA LYS A 173 -3.37 -14.66 -15.30
C LYS A 173 -3.60 -15.47 -16.58
N LYS A 174 -3.44 -14.85 -17.75
CA LYS A 174 -3.54 -15.54 -19.04
C LYS A 174 -2.46 -16.60 -19.25
N GLN A 175 -1.25 -16.37 -18.71
CA GLN A 175 -0.12 -17.28 -18.90
C GLN A 175 0.00 -18.33 -17.80
N LEU A 176 -0.27 -17.96 -16.55
CA LEU A 176 0.01 -18.79 -15.38
C LEU A 176 -1.25 -19.31 -14.68
N GLY A 177 -2.44 -18.84 -15.09
CA GLY A 177 -3.70 -19.08 -14.40
C GLY A 177 -3.94 -18.10 -13.25
N LEU A 178 -5.13 -18.17 -12.65
CA LEU A 178 -5.59 -17.22 -11.62
C LEU A 178 -4.68 -17.20 -10.37
N LEU A 179 -4.43 -18.38 -9.78
CA LEU A 179 -3.66 -18.52 -8.55
C LEU A 179 -2.21 -18.04 -8.74
N ASN A 180 -1.49 -18.61 -9.70
CA ASN A 180 -0.09 -18.26 -9.94
C ASN A 180 0.06 -16.82 -10.45
N GLY A 181 -0.91 -16.31 -11.22
CA GLY A 181 -0.92 -14.92 -11.65
C GLY A 181 -1.04 -13.94 -10.48
N ARG A 182 -1.91 -14.22 -9.51
CA ARG A 182 -2.05 -13.40 -8.28
C ARG A 182 -0.85 -13.52 -7.36
N LEU A 183 -0.32 -14.73 -7.16
CA LEU A 183 0.91 -14.96 -6.38
C LEU A 183 2.09 -14.18 -6.95
N LEU A 184 2.37 -14.36 -8.25
CA LEU A 184 3.47 -13.67 -8.90
C LEU A 184 3.24 -12.15 -8.94
N GLY A 185 2.01 -11.69 -9.17
CA GLY A 185 1.69 -10.25 -9.11
C GLY A 185 1.97 -9.64 -7.74
N GLY A 186 1.69 -10.36 -6.65
CA GLY A 186 2.02 -9.95 -5.29
C GLY A 186 3.54 -9.86 -5.04
N VAL A 187 4.29 -10.88 -5.49
CA VAL A 187 5.75 -10.88 -5.39
C VAL A 187 6.37 -9.72 -6.17
N ILE A 188 5.95 -9.53 -7.42
CA ILE A 188 6.43 -8.42 -8.26
C ILE A 188 6.17 -7.08 -7.57
N TRP A 189 4.95 -6.87 -7.06
CA TRP A 189 4.62 -5.62 -6.39
C TRP A 189 5.39 -5.43 -5.09
N GLY A 190 5.65 -6.50 -4.33
CA GLY A 190 6.50 -6.44 -3.13
C GLY A 190 7.95 -6.08 -3.46
N VAL A 191 8.55 -6.74 -4.46
CA VAL A 191 9.94 -6.47 -4.91
C VAL A 191 10.11 -5.05 -5.42
N TRP A 192 9.07 -4.49 -6.04
CA TRP A 192 9.07 -3.11 -6.50
C TRP A 192 9.34 -2.09 -5.38
N HIS A 193 9.03 -2.41 -4.12
CA HIS A 193 9.27 -1.56 -2.95
C HIS A 193 10.63 -1.75 -2.27
N TRP A 194 11.38 -2.81 -2.63
CA TRP A 194 12.59 -3.20 -1.88
C TRP A 194 13.64 -2.09 -1.75
N PRO A 195 13.91 -1.23 -2.76
CA PRO A 195 14.87 -0.13 -2.58
C PRO A 195 14.48 0.82 -1.44
N LEU A 196 13.19 1.20 -1.34
CA LEU A 196 12.70 2.05 -0.24
C LEU A 196 12.89 1.36 1.11
N MET A 197 12.52 0.08 1.19
CA MET A 197 12.61 -0.68 2.43
C MET A 197 14.05 -0.85 2.90
N LEU A 198 14.98 -1.10 1.97
CA LEU A 198 16.39 -1.30 2.29
C LEU A 198 17.11 0.02 2.64
N LEU A 199 16.76 1.12 1.99
CA LEU A 199 17.45 2.40 2.17
C LEU A 199 16.94 3.22 3.35
N VAL A 200 15.62 3.25 3.57
CA VAL A 200 15.01 4.11 4.59
C VAL A 200 14.06 3.35 5.53
N GLY A 201 14.02 2.02 5.45
CA GLY A 201 13.17 1.18 6.29
C GLY A 201 11.70 1.12 5.86
N TYR A 202 11.23 2.17 5.16
CA TYR A 202 9.84 2.37 4.77
C TYR A 202 8.89 2.10 5.95
N GLU A 203 7.75 1.45 5.74
CA GLU A 203 6.72 1.21 6.76
C GLU A 203 7.17 0.46 8.02
N TYR A 204 8.31 -0.25 7.99
CA TYR A 204 8.82 -1.01 9.15
C TYR A 204 9.95 -0.31 9.89
N GLY A 205 10.53 0.77 9.34
CA GLY A 205 11.76 1.36 9.83
C GLY A 205 13.00 0.50 9.57
N THR A 206 14.17 0.93 10.03
CA THR A 206 15.45 0.25 9.79
C THR A 206 15.85 -0.72 10.91
N ASN A 207 15.22 -0.62 12.07
CA ASN A 207 15.51 -1.44 13.24
C ASN A 207 14.25 -2.15 13.75
N TYR A 208 13.91 -3.27 13.10
CA TYR A 208 12.79 -4.12 13.48
C TYR A 208 13.22 -5.58 13.61
N LEU A 209 12.37 -6.41 14.22
CA LEU A 209 12.59 -7.84 14.40
C LEU A 209 12.91 -8.53 13.06
N GLY A 210 14.11 -9.07 12.91
CA GLY A 210 14.54 -9.74 11.69
C GLY A 210 14.91 -8.80 10.54
N ALA A 211 15.19 -7.53 10.82
CA ALA A 211 15.66 -6.58 9.81
C ALA A 211 17.02 -6.99 9.18
N PRO A 212 17.25 -6.68 7.89
CA PRO A 212 16.26 -6.12 6.94
C PRO A 212 15.43 -7.20 6.23
N VAL A 213 15.66 -8.48 6.52
CA VAL A 213 15.20 -9.59 5.66
C VAL A 213 13.72 -9.91 5.88
N LEU A 214 13.29 -10.01 7.14
CA LEU A 214 11.91 -10.41 7.46
C LEU A 214 10.89 -9.47 6.84
N GLY A 215 11.14 -8.16 6.90
CA GLY A 215 10.23 -7.15 6.35
C GLY A 215 10.02 -7.32 4.85
N LEU A 216 11.05 -7.66 4.07
CA LEU A 216 10.93 -7.87 2.62
C LEU A 216 9.95 -9.01 2.29
N PHE A 217 10.03 -10.12 3.03
CA PHE A 217 9.13 -11.26 2.85
C PHE A 217 7.71 -10.94 3.31
N VAL A 218 7.57 -10.33 4.48
CA VAL A 218 6.27 -9.90 5.03
C VAL A 218 5.58 -8.97 4.05
N TRP A 219 6.31 -8.01 3.48
CA TRP A 219 5.78 -7.06 2.49
C TRP A 219 5.31 -7.76 1.22
N CYS A 220 6.02 -8.76 0.70
CA CYS A 220 5.54 -9.55 -0.43
C CYS A 220 4.21 -10.28 -0.13
N ILE A 221 4.01 -10.77 1.09
CA ILE A 221 2.76 -11.43 1.50
C ILE A 221 1.62 -10.41 1.61
N VAL A 222 1.89 -9.22 2.16
CA VAL A 222 0.94 -8.09 2.19
C VAL A 222 0.55 -7.69 0.78
N CYS A 223 1.55 -7.48 -0.10
CA CYS A 223 1.33 -7.16 -1.50
C CYS A 223 0.54 -8.26 -2.20
N PHE A 224 0.75 -9.54 -1.91
CA PHE A 224 -0.09 -10.62 -2.44
C PHE A 224 -1.56 -10.50 -1.99
N ALA A 225 -1.80 -10.27 -0.71
CA ALA A 225 -3.14 -10.16 -0.17
C ALA A 225 -3.88 -8.96 -0.78
N LEU A 226 -3.27 -7.77 -0.75
CA LEU A 226 -3.82 -6.56 -1.33
C LEU A 226 -3.92 -6.65 -2.87
N ASN A 227 -2.94 -7.25 -3.55
CA ASN A 227 -2.99 -7.53 -4.99
C ASN A 227 -4.25 -8.30 -5.36
N THR A 228 -4.52 -9.37 -4.63
CA THR A 228 -5.68 -10.23 -4.86
C THR A 228 -7.00 -9.50 -4.68
N LEU A 229 -7.14 -8.71 -3.61
CA LEU A 229 -8.38 -7.95 -3.35
C LEU A 229 -8.65 -6.90 -4.43
N LEU A 230 -7.60 -6.16 -4.82
CA LEU A 230 -7.71 -5.12 -5.85
C LEU A 230 -7.93 -5.72 -7.24
N ASP A 231 -7.26 -6.83 -7.57
CA ASP A 231 -7.52 -7.59 -8.80
C ASP A 231 -8.97 -8.07 -8.88
N TRP A 232 -9.51 -8.62 -7.79
CA TRP A 232 -10.91 -9.05 -7.72
C TRP A 232 -11.89 -7.88 -7.91
N LEU A 233 -11.64 -6.72 -7.29
CA LEU A 233 -12.46 -5.52 -7.50
C LEU A 233 -12.44 -5.07 -8.96
N TYR A 234 -11.27 -5.11 -9.61
CA TYR A 234 -11.14 -4.80 -11.02
C TYR A 234 -11.89 -5.81 -11.90
N GLU A 235 -11.76 -7.11 -11.66
CA GLU A 235 -12.47 -8.16 -12.41
C GLU A 235 -14.00 -8.02 -12.31
N LYS A 236 -14.52 -7.65 -11.13
CA LYS A 236 -15.98 -7.52 -10.92
C LYS A 236 -16.57 -6.25 -11.50
N THR A 237 -15.75 -5.26 -11.83
CA THR A 237 -16.23 -3.93 -12.23
C THR A 237 -15.75 -3.51 -13.62
N GLY A 238 -14.62 -4.02 -14.10
CA GLY A 238 -13.96 -3.53 -15.30
C GLY A 238 -13.68 -2.01 -15.23
N CYS A 239 -13.50 -1.47 -14.03
CA CYS A 239 -13.39 -0.04 -13.75
C CYS A 239 -12.13 0.18 -12.92
N ILE A 240 -11.15 0.91 -13.45
CA ILE A 240 -9.85 1.10 -12.79
C ILE A 240 -9.96 1.98 -11.54
N TRP A 241 -10.97 2.86 -11.48
CA TRP A 241 -11.21 3.72 -10.33
C TRP A 241 -11.57 2.95 -9.05
N VAL A 242 -12.16 1.75 -9.17
CA VAL A 242 -12.58 0.93 -8.02
C VAL A 242 -11.39 0.35 -7.25
N PRO A 243 -10.40 -0.32 -7.87
CA PRO A 243 -9.19 -0.69 -7.16
C PRO A 243 -8.37 0.53 -6.74
N SER A 244 -8.36 1.64 -7.51
CA SER A 244 -7.61 2.85 -7.13
C SER A 244 -8.13 3.46 -5.83
N ILE A 245 -9.45 3.51 -5.64
CA ILE A 245 -10.02 4.04 -4.39
C ILE A 245 -9.79 3.10 -3.22
N ALA A 246 -9.79 1.79 -3.45
CA ALA A 246 -9.45 0.81 -2.41
C ALA A 246 -7.98 0.90 -1.99
N HIS A 247 -7.07 1.04 -2.96
CA HIS A 247 -5.66 1.25 -2.66
C HIS A 247 -5.45 2.59 -1.95
N GLY A 248 -6.08 3.67 -2.42
CA GLY A 248 -6.02 4.98 -1.76
C GLY A 248 -6.55 4.95 -0.32
N ALA A 249 -7.67 4.25 -0.09
CA ALA A 249 -8.21 4.02 1.24
C ALA A 249 -7.25 3.21 2.11
N PHE A 250 -6.65 2.14 1.59
CA PHE A 250 -5.65 1.35 2.33
C PHE A 250 -4.47 2.22 2.78
N ASN A 251 -3.90 3.04 1.88
CA ASN A 251 -2.80 3.94 2.22
C ASN A 251 -3.21 4.99 3.27
N ALA A 252 -4.48 5.42 3.26
CA ALA A 252 -4.98 6.37 4.25
C ALA A 252 -5.14 5.76 5.65
N VAL A 253 -5.57 4.48 5.73
CA VAL A 253 -5.91 3.86 7.02
C VAL A 253 -4.85 2.91 7.57
N ALA A 254 -3.82 2.53 6.80
CA ALA A 254 -2.86 1.50 7.20
C ALA A 254 -2.16 1.82 8.53
N ALA A 255 -1.77 3.09 8.75
CA ALA A 255 -1.10 3.53 9.96
C ALA A 255 -2.05 3.97 11.09
N LEU A 256 -3.37 3.93 10.87
CA LEU A 256 -4.35 4.58 11.77
C LEU A 256 -4.23 4.15 13.24
N PHE A 257 -3.95 2.87 13.49
CA PHE A 257 -3.84 2.33 14.85
C PHE A 257 -2.41 2.22 15.37
N VAL A 258 -1.41 2.62 14.58
CA VAL A 258 -0.01 2.68 15.06
C VAL A 258 0.14 3.74 16.16
N VAL A 259 -0.69 4.79 16.13
CA VAL A 259 -0.77 5.81 17.20
C VAL A 259 -1.11 5.25 18.59
N LEU A 260 -1.67 4.04 18.64
CA LEU A 260 -2.01 3.32 19.87
C LEU A 260 -0.87 2.42 20.38
N THR A 261 0.35 2.64 19.91
CA THR A 261 1.54 1.89 20.35
C THR A 261 2.57 2.84 20.92
N ASN A 262 3.40 2.32 21.84
CA ASN A 262 4.55 3.08 22.31
C ASN A 262 5.63 3.10 21.21
N PRO A 263 6.19 4.25 20.82
CA PRO A 263 7.29 4.34 19.85
C PRO A 263 8.52 3.48 20.21
N ALA A 264 8.76 3.26 21.50
CA ALA A 264 9.82 2.37 21.98
C ALA A 264 9.62 0.90 21.54
N ASP A 265 8.38 0.52 21.20
CA ASP A 265 8.03 -0.80 20.69
C ASP A 265 8.12 -0.91 19.16
N SER A 266 8.63 0.12 18.46
CA SER A 266 8.77 0.14 16.99
C SER A 266 9.57 -1.04 16.43
N TYR A 267 10.44 -1.65 17.24
CA TYR A 267 11.13 -2.90 16.92
C TYR A 267 10.16 -4.03 16.48
N TYR A 268 8.92 -4.01 16.96
CA TYR A 268 7.90 -5.02 16.67
C TYR A 268 6.87 -4.61 15.62
N ASN A 269 7.07 -3.48 14.92
CA ASN A 269 6.13 -2.99 13.88
C ASN A 269 5.85 -4.03 12.78
N VAL A 270 6.81 -4.89 12.49
CA VAL A 270 6.67 -5.99 11.52
C VAL A 270 5.58 -7.01 11.94
N LEU A 271 5.14 -7.01 13.20
CA LEU A 271 4.06 -7.87 13.71
C LEU A 271 2.68 -7.21 13.60
N GLY A 272 2.58 -5.90 13.79
CA GLY A 272 1.32 -5.14 13.84
C GLY A 272 1.49 -3.86 14.68
N PRO A 273 0.41 -3.12 15.00
CA PRO A 273 -1.02 -3.42 14.77
C PRO A 273 -1.52 -3.12 13.35
N ALA A 274 -0.71 -2.48 12.51
CA ALA A 274 -1.07 -2.15 11.15
C ALA A 274 -1.40 -3.43 10.33
N PRO A 275 -2.29 -3.36 9.31
CA PRO A 275 -2.67 -4.51 8.48
C PRO A 275 -1.52 -5.02 7.59
N ILE A 276 -0.36 -4.37 7.65
CA ILE A 276 0.88 -4.75 6.97
C ILE A 276 1.82 -5.60 7.85
N GLY A 277 1.48 -5.82 9.13
CA GLY A 277 2.25 -6.67 10.04
C GLY A 277 1.87 -8.15 9.94
N LEU A 278 2.75 -9.06 10.37
CA LEU A 278 2.55 -10.51 10.34
C LEU A 278 1.23 -10.98 10.96
N ILE A 279 0.84 -10.39 12.10
CA ILE A 279 -0.44 -10.70 12.75
C ILE A 279 -1.54 -9.85 12.13
N GLY A 280 -1.28 -8.55 11.95
CA GLY A 280 -2.27 -7.60 11.43
C GLY A 280 -2.81 -7.97 10.04
N MET A 281 -1.99 -8.59 9.19
CA MET A 281 -2.40 -8.96 7.83
C MET A 281 -3.36 -10.14 7.77
N LEU A 282 -3.46 -10.96 8.83
CA LEU A 282 -4.16 -12.25 8.78
C LEU A 282 -5.62 -12.15 8.29
N PRO A 283 -6.44 -11.16 8.71
CA PRO A 283 -7.80 -10.99 8.18
C PRO A 283 -7.83 -10.72 6.68
N MET A 284 -6.94 -9.85 6.19
CA MET A 284 -6.83 -9.52 4.77
C MET A 284 -6.31 -10.71 3.96
N LEU A 285 -5.30 -11.41 4.47
CA LEU A 285 -4.72 -12.60 3.86
C LEU A 285 -5.75 -13.73 3.77
N ALA A 286 -6.54 -13.96 4.81
CA ALA A 286 -7.61 -14.96 4.80
C ALA A 286 -8.64 -14.67 3.71
N ALA A 287 -9.05 -13.39 3.56
CA ALA A 287 -9.96 -12.97 2.49
C ALA A 287 -9.35 -13.19 1.10
N ALA A 288 -8.07 -12.85 0.91
CA ALA A 288 -7.36 -13.04 -0.35
C ALA A 288 -7.20 -14.53 -0.71
N VAL A 289 -6.83 -15.38 0.25
CA VAL A 289 -6.73 -16.83 0.06
C VAL A 289 -8.10 -17.41 -0.31
N TRP A 290 -9.15 -17.04 0.41
CA TRP A 290 -10.51 -17.50 0.12
C TRP A 290 -10.98 -17.12 -1.28
N LEU A 291 -10.72 -15.87 -1.71
CA LEU A 291 -11.04 -15.40 -3.07
C LEU A 291 -10.21 -16.08 -4.17
N THR A 292 -9.05 -16.63 -3.83
CA THR A 292 -8.18 -17.30 -4.79
C THR A 292 -8.51 -18.79 -4.90
N LEU A 293 -8.96 -19.42 -3.81
CA LEU A 293 -9.36 -20.82 -3.77
C LEU A 293 -10.79 -21.06 -4.27
N ARG A 294 -11.71 -20.10 -4.07
CA ARG A 294 -13.01 -20.12 -4.76
C ARG A 294 -12.77 -19.85 -6.24
N ARG A 295 -12.71 -20.91 -7.06
CA ARG A 295 -12.80 -20.82 -8.52
C ARG A 295 -14.04 -19.99 -8.85
N SER A 296 -13.84 -18.74 -9.27
CA SER A 296 -14.89 -17.83 -9.70
C SER A 296 -15.33 -18.11 -11.11
#